data_AF-A0A0D0C8F2-F1
#
_entry.id   AF-A0A0D0C8F2-F1
#
_cell.length_a   1.000
_cell.length_b   1.000
_cell.length_c   1.000
_cell.angle_alpha   90.00
_cell.angle_beta   90.00
_cell.angle_gamma   90.00
#
_symmetry.space_group_name_H-M   'P 1'
#
loop_
_entity.id
_entity.type
_entity.pdbx_description
1 polymer ?
#
loop_
_entity_poly.entity_id
_entity_poly.type
_entity_poly.pdbx_seq_one_letter_code
_entity_poly.pdbx_strand_id
1 'polypeptide(L)'
;ESSRGGVKTMDLMGALLNNKDDKKGQGDIHANVAHALDNPAISTELCATVLYMNAILHLYLHVVCSGNVNALDLSPLNAEVKSHVNKILKDPDILFGKTASYATGSLNGKEWEDPEAVRAVHEPAATLPCLKNITLAFFRGSLATWEHFSSEFAPGGLMDEATPEEKWKAWRSAMNFIY
;
A
#
# COMPACT_ATOMS: atom_id res chain seq x y z
N GLU A 1 12.85 -18.93 -10.14
CA GLU A 1 12.65 -17.55 -9.65
C GLU A 1 11.17 -17.24 -9.69
N SER A 2 10.53 -17.11 -8.52
CA SER A 2 9.09 -16.85 -8.42
C SER A 2 8.89 -15.36 -8.19
N SER A 3 8.61 -14.62 -9.25
CA SER A 3 8.10 -13.26 -9.12
C SER A 3 6.73 -13.35 -8.43
N ARG A 4 6.74 -12.87 -7.18
CA ARG A 4 5.65 -12.94 -6.20
C ARG A 4 4.34 -12.47 -6.83
N GLY A 5 3.24 -13.17 -6.54
CA GLY A 5 1.92 -12.94 -7.16
C GLY A 5 1.43 -11.49 -7.13
N GLY A 6 1.80 -10.70 -6.12
CA GLY A 6 1.48 -9.28 -6.02
C GLY A 6 2.10 -8.41 -7.12
N VAL A 7 3.34 -8.69 -7.54
CA VAL A 7 4.02 -7.98 -8.64
C VAL A 7 3.28 -8.23 -9.95
N LYS A 8 2.86 -9.48 -10.20
CA LYS A 8 2.04 -9.83 -11.38
C LYS A 8 0.67 -9.18 -11.36
N THR A 9 0.01 -9.09 -10.20
CA THR A 9 -1.29 -8.42 -10.08
C THR A 9 -1.17 -6.92 -10.36
N MET A 10 -0.05 -6.28 -10.01
CA MET A 10 0.18 -4.85 -10.25
C MET A 10 0.69 -4.54 -11.64
N ASP A 11 1.59 -5.34 -12.21
CA ASP A 11 1.95 -5.26 -13.63
C ASP A 11 0.68 -5.41 -14.49
N LEU A 12 -0.19 -6.35 -14.10
CA LEU A 12 -1.50 -6.53 -14.72
C LEU A 12 -2.39 -5.31 -14.49
N MET A 13 -2.45 -4.76 -13.28
CA MET A 13 -3.27 -3.59 -12.96
C MET A 13 -2.81 -2.33 -13.69
N GLY A 14 -1.51 -2.03 -13.70
CA GLY A 14 -0.89 -0.92 -14.42
C GLY A 14 -1.04 -1.10 -15.92
N ALA A 15 -0.82 -2.30 -16.46
CA ALA A 15 -1.08 -2.58 -17.87
C ALA A 15 -2.56 -2.42 -18.22
N LEU A 16 -3.49 -2.84 -17.37
CA LEU A 16 -4.93 -2.73 -17.58
C LEU A 16 -5.44 -1.29 -17.50
N LEU A 17 -4.94 -0.48 -16.57
CA LEU A 17 -5.29 0.95 -16.48
C LEU A 17 -4.71 1.76 -17.64
N ASN A 18 -3.54 1.37 -18.15
CA ASN A 18 -2.86 2.07 -19.25
C ASN A 18 -3.37 1.68 -20.64
N ASN A 19 -4.05 0.53 -20.80
CA ASN A 19 -4.43 0.03 -22.12
C ASN A 19 -5.73 0.68 -22.63
N LYS A 20 -5.59 1.80 -23.34
CA LYS A 20 -6.73 2.53 -23.95
C LYS A 20 -7.24 1.91 -25.25
N ASP A 21 -6.49 1.05 -25.96
CA ASP A 21 -6.97 0.38 -27.17
C ASP A 21 -6.05 -0.79 -27.57
N ASP A 22 -6.53 -2.03 -27.46
CA ASP A 22 -6.39 -3.06 -28.49
C ASP A 22 -7.17 -4.34 -28.12
N LYS A 23 -8.29 -4.58 -28.83
CA LYS A 23 -9.21 -5.71 -28.62
C LYS A 23 -8.78 -7.00 -29.34
N LYS A 24 -7.51 -7.18 -29.70
CA LYS A 24 -7.05 -8.37 -30.43
C LYS A 24 -6.19 -9.29 -29.54
N GLY A 25 -6.78 -10.43 -29.17
CA GLY A 25 -6.06 -11.56 -28.59
C GLY A 25 -6.20 -11.77 -27.08
N GLN A 26 -7.17 -11.14 -26.42
CA GLN A 26 -7.42 -11.36 -25.00
C GLN A 26 -8.19 -12.67 -24.78
N GLY A 27 -7.63 -13.62 -24.02
CA GLY A 27 -8.33 -14.82 -23.56
C GLY A 27 -9.42 -14.48 -22.54
N ASP A 28 -10.30 -15.44 -22.22
CA ASP A 28 -11.52 -15.22 -21.41
C ASP A 28 -11.26 -14.52 -20.07
N ILE A 29 -10.13 -14.78 -19.41
CA ILE A 29 -9.76 -14.11 -18.16
C ILE A 29 -9.50 -12.61 -18.33
N HIS A 30 -8.89 -12.20 -19.45
CA HIS A 30 -8.58 -10.80 -19.72
C HIS A 30 -9.87 -10.04 -20.07
N ALA A 31 -10.76 -10.67 -20.84
CA ALA A 31 -12.08 -10.12 -21.15
C ALA A 31 -12.94 -9.97 -19.87
N ASN A 32 -12.91 -10.97 -18.98
CA ASN A 32 -13.63 -10.91 -17.71
C ASN A 32 -13.10 -9.82 -16.77
N VAL A 33 -11.78 -9.63 -16.72
CA VAL A 33 -11.16 -8.55 -15.94
C VAL A 33 -11.45 -7.18 -16.57
N ALA A 34 -11.35 -7.04 -17.89
CA ALA A 34 -11.71 -5.81 -18.59
C ALA A 34 -13.18 -5.43 -18.32
N HIS A 35 -14.10 -6.40 -18.41
CA HIS A 35 -15.50 -6.18 -18.08
C HIS A 35 -15.73 -5.84 -16.59
N ALA A 36 -14.92 -6.39 -15.68
CA ALA A 36 -14.98 -6.00 -14.27
C ALA A 36 -14.54 -4.55 -14.06
N LEU A 37 -13.62 -4.02 -14.88
CA LEU A 37 -13.16 -2.63 -14.83
C LEU A 37 -14.18 -1.64 -15.40
N ASP A 38 -15.09 -2.09 -16.28
CA ASP A 38 -16.24 -1.29 -16.71
C ASP A 38 -17.24 -1.02 -15.56
N ASN A 39 -17.15 -1.78 -14.46
CA ASN A 39 -17.93 -1.52 -13.25
C ASN A 39 -17.26 -0.42 -12.41
N PRO A 40 -17.91 0.76 -12.24
CA PRO A 40 -17.31 1.88 -11.51
C PRO A 40 -17.00 1.57 -10.04
N ALA A 41 -17.73 0.65 -9.41
CA ALA A 41 -17.49 0.26 -8.02
C ALA A 41 -16.18 -0.52 -7.90
N ILE A 42 -15.98 -1.53 -8.76
CA ILE A 42 -14.76 -2.34 -8.79
C ILE A 42 -13.55 -1.47 -9.15
N SER A 43 -13.69 -0.63 -10.18
CA SER A 43 -12.64 0.31 -10.58
C SER A 43 -12.27 1.27 -9.44
N THR A 44 -13.26 1.76 -8.69
CA THR A 44 -13.04 2.61 -7.52
C THR A 44 -12.24 1.91 -6.42
N GLU A 45 -12.62 0.69 -6.03
CA GLU A 45 -11.92 -0.08 -4.99
C GLU A 45 -10.48 -0.40 -5.38
N LEU A 46 -10.27 -0.68 -6.66
CA LEU A 46 -8.98 -1.06 -7.18
C LEU A 46 -8.05 0.16 -7.29
N CYS A 47 -8.57 1.31 -7.72
CA CYS A 47 -7.86 2.59 -7.65
C CYS A 47 -7.49 2.96 -6.20
N ALA A 48 -8.41 2.79 -5.25
CA ALA A 48 -8.12 3.00 -3.84
C ALA A 48 -7.01 2.07 -3.32
N THR A 49 -7.00 0.81 -3.79
CA THR A 49 -5.95 -0.16 -3.46
C THR A 49 -4.60 0.28 -4.01
N VAL A 50 -4.51 0.71 -5.27
CA VAL A 50 -3.27 1.23 -5.88
C VAL A 50 -2.67 2.38 -5.06
N LEU A 51 -3.51 3.32 -4.62
CA LEU A 51 -3.07 4.44 -3.78
C LEU A 51 -2.55 3.96 -2.41
N TYR A 52 -3.24 3.03 -1.75
CA TYR A 52 -2.79 2.48 -0.48
C TYR A 52 -1.44 1.75 -0.61
N MET A 53 -1.29 0.96 -1.68
CA MET A 53 -0.09 0.18 -1.94
C MET A 53 1.13 1.09 -2.13
N ASN A 54 0.99 2.13 -2.97
CA ASN A 54 2.06 3.09 -3.24
C ASN A 54 2.32 4.07 -2.10
N ALA A 55 1.29 4.44 -1.33
CA ALA A 55 1.46 5.34 -0.19
C ALA A 55 2.15 4.68 0.99
N ILE A 56 1.90 3.38 1.24
CA ILE A 56 2.33 2.69 2.47
C ILE A 56 2.89 1.31 2.19
N LEU A 57 2.09 0.41 1.60
CA LEU A 57 2.35 -1.02 1.72
C LEU A 57 3.66 -1.46 1.04
N HIS A 58 3.99 -0.88 -0.12
CA HIS A 58 5.23 -1.21 -0.81
C HIS A 58 6.45 -0.92 0.04
N LEU A 59 6.57 0.29 0.56
CA LEU A 59 7.71 0.64 1.43
C LEU A 59 7.79 -0.32 2.63
N TYR A 60 6.66 -0.58 3.28
CA TYR A 60 6.61 -1.48 4.42
C TYR A 60 7.12 -2.88 4.06
N LEU A 61 6.64 -3.44 2.95
CA LEU A 61 7.07 -4.74 2.45
C LEU A 61 8.53 -4.74 1.99
N HIS A 62 9.05 -3.66 1.42
CA HIS A 62 10.47 -3.55 1.07
C HIS A 62 11.36 -3.65 2.30
N VAL A 63 11.01 -2.93 3.38
CA VAL A 63 11.78 -2.96 4.63
C VAL A 63 11.71 -4.35 5.26
N VAL A 64 10.51 -4.92 5.39
CA VAL A 64 10.32 -6.22 6.05
C VAL A 64 10.90 -7.38 5.22
N CYS A 65 10.70 -7.39 3.90
CA CYS A 65 11.20 -8.43 3.03
C CYS A 65 12.69 -8.29 2.69
N SER A 66 13.37 -7.24 3.15
CA SER A 66 14.82 -7.06 2.93
C SER A 66 15.66 -8.16 3.59
N GLY A 67 15.11 -8.87 4.59
CA GLY A 67 15.78 -9.94 5.32
C GLY A 67 16.83 -9.46 6.34
N ASN A 68 17.12 -8.16 6.37
CA ASN A 68 18.15 -7.55 7.22
C ASN A 68 17.58 -6.83 8.44
N VAL A 69 16.26 -6.85 8.62
CA VAL A 69 15.56 -6.18 9.71
C VAL A 69 15.09 -7.21 10.72
N ASN A 70 15.47 -7.02 11.98
CA ASN A 70 14.94 -7.79 13.08
C ASN A 70 13.46 -7.39 13.29
N ALA A 71 12.57 -8.36 13.44
CA ALA A 71 11.15 -8.10 13.68
C ALA A 71 10.92 -7.14 14.88
N LEU A 72 11.75 -7.23 15.92
CA LEU A 72 11.66 -6.40 17.13
C LEU A 72 12.05 -4.93 16.92
N ASP A 73 12.60 -4.58 15.76
CA ASP A 73 12.99 -3.22 15.39
C ASP A 73 11.97 -2.55 14.44
N LEU A 74 10.80 -3.17 14.24
CA LEU A 74 9.73 -2.62 13.39
C LEU A 74 8.88 -1.54 14.10
N SER A 75 9.02 -1.35 15.41
CA SER A 75 8.20 -0.39 16.17
C SER A 75 8.23 1.04 15.59
N PRO A 76 9.39 1.61 15.23
CA PRO A 76 9.45 2.93 14.60
C PRO A 76 8.69 2.99 13.28
N LEU A 77 8.86 1.98 12.41
CA LEU A 77 8.17 1.92 11.12
C LEU A 77 6.65 1.79 11.30
N ASN A 78 6.20 0.97 12.26
CA ASN A 78 4.78 0.84 12.60
C ASN A 78 4.18 2.17 13.08
N ALA A 79 4.94 2.95 13.87
CA ALA A 79 4.54 4.27 14.31
C ALA A 79 4.45 5.28 13.16
N GLU A 80 5.42 5.25 12.23
CA GLU A 80 5.41 6.07 11.02
C GLU A 80 4.19 5.77 10.15
N VAL A 81 3.87 4.48 9.92
CA VAL A 81 2.67 4.06 9.18
C VAL A 81 1.41 4.66 9.81
N LYS A 82 1.22 4.48 11.12
CA LYS A 82 0.05 5.02 11.83
C LYS A 82 -0.02 6.55 11.74
N SER A 83 1.11 7.23 11.87
CA SER A 83 1.20 8.69 11.74
C SER A 83 0.81 9.15 10.33
N HIS A 84 1.33 8.48 9.29
CA HIS A 84 1.05 8.81 7.90
C HIS A 84 -0.39 8.52 7.49
N VAL A 85 -0.97 7.40 7.93
CA VAL A 85 -2.41 7.13 7.75
C VAL A 85 -3.23 8.26 8.38
N ASN A 86 -2.93 8.66 9.61
CA ASN A 86 -3.61 9.78 10.27
C ASN A 86 -3.43 11.12 9.52
N LYS A 87 -2.25 11.37 8.96
CA LYS A 87 -1.98 12.55 8.11
C LYS A 87 -2.90 12.56 6.88
N ILE A 88 -3.01 11.44 6.16
CA ILE A 88 -3.89 11.29 4.99
C ILE A 88 -5.36 11.47 5.37
N LEU A 89 -5.78 10.93 6.51
CA LEU A 89 -7.17 11.06 6.97
C LEU A 89 -7.54 12.50 7.37
N LYS A 90 -6.58 13.27 7.88
CA LYS A 90 -6.76 14.68 8.24
C LYS A 90 -6.71 15.60 7.03
N ASP A 91 -5.82 15.32 6.09
CA ASP A 91 -5.65 16.08 4.85
C ASP A 91 -5.61 15.13 3.64
N PRO A 92 -6.78 14.76 3.08
CA PRO A 92 -6.85 13.87 1.91
C PRO A 92 -6.20 14.48 0.66
N ASP A 93 -5.99 15.79 0.61
CA ASP A 93 -5.44 16.45 -0.58
C ASP A 93 -3.94 16.16 -0.75
N ILE A 94 -3.28 15.54 0.24
CA ILE A 94 -1.92 15.02 0.04
C ILE A 94 -1.86 13.88 -0.99
N LEU A 95 -2.98 13.19 -1.23
CA LEU A 95 -3.13 12.19 -2.30
C LEU A 95 -3.96 12.71 -3.47
N PHE A 96 -4.99 13.54 -3.22
CA PHE A 96 -5.97 13.92 -4.25
C PHE A 96 -5.88 15.37 -4.72
N GLY A 97 -5.05 16.19 -4.08
CA GLY A 97 -4.90 17.60 -4.39
C GLY A 97 -4.17 17.81 -5.72
N LYS A 98 -4.30 19.01 -6.29
CA LYS A 98 -3.61 19.38 -7.55
C LYS A 98 -2.09 19.33 -7.44
N THR A 99 -1.56 19.50 -6.24
CA THR A 99 -0.13 19.45 -5.92
C THR A 99 0.26 18.12 -5.26
N ALA A 100 -0.64 17.13 -5.24
CA ALA A 100 -0.34 15.82 -4.69
C ALA A 100 0.84 15.20 -5.46
N SER A 101 1.79 14.67 -4.72
CA SER A 101 2.99 14.05 -5.25
C SER A 101 3.52 13.04 -4.26
N TYR A 102 4.46 12.21 -4.72
CA TYR A 102 5.12 11.23 -3.88
C TYR A 102 5.78 11.87 -2.66
N ALA A 103 6.30 13.10 -2.78
CA ALA A 103 7.02 13.77 -1.71
C ALA A 103 6.20 13.94 -0.42
N THR A 104 4.88 14.08 -0.56
CA THR A 104 3.96 14.23 0.59
C THR A 104 3.07 13.02 0.80
N GLY A 105 2.78 12.28 -0.26
CA GLY A 105 1.82 11.18 -0.27
C GLY A 105 2.42 9.80 0.01
N SER A 106 3.71 9.58 -0.27
CA SER A 106 4.39 8.34 0.12
C SER A 106 4.89 8.42 1.57
N LEU A 107 4.94 7.27 2.24
CA LEU A 107 5.33 7.17 3.65
C LEU A 107 6.74 7.72 3.93
N ASN A 108 7.68 7.58 2.99
CA ASN A 108 9.05 8.05 3.12
C ASN A 108 9.37 9.30 2.28
N GLY A 109 8.39 9.86 1.57
CA GLY A 109 8.60 10.96 0.64
C GLY A 109 9.45 10.62 -0.59
N LYS A 110 9.70 9.34 -0.87
CA LYS A 110 10.36 8.87 -2.10
C LYS A 110 9.33 8.59 -3.19
N GLU A 111 9.80 8.41 -4.42
CA GLU A 111 8.99 8.10 -5.59
C GLU A 111 8.07 6.90 -5.36
N TRP A 112 6.94 6.89 -6.08
CA TRP A 112 6.02 5.77 -6.10
C TRP A 112 6.72 4.52 -6.64
N GLU A 113 6.36 3.35 -6.09
CA GLU A 113 6.84 2.08 -6.64
C GLU A 113 6.33 1.91 -8.08
N ASP A 114 5.08 2.32 -8.34
CA ASP A 114 4.48 2.36 -9.67
C ASP A 114 3.91 3.76 -9.96
N PRO A 115 4.74 4.69 -10.48
CA PRO A 115 4.30 6.04 -10.83
C PRO A 115 3.22 6.06 -11.91
N GLU A 116 3.24 5.10 -12.83
CA GLU A 116 2.29 5.03 -13.94
C GLU A 116 0.91 4.58 -13.45
N ALA A 117 0.82 3.59 -12.56
CA ALA A 117 -0.45 3.21 -11.95
C ALA A 117 -1.04 4.35 -11.11
N VAL A 118 -0.23 5.07 -10.33
CA VAL A 118 -0.71 6.24 -9.56
C VAL A 118 -1.22 7.34 -10.51
N ARG A 119 -0.50 7.61 -11.61
CA ARG A 119 -0.93 8.56 -12.64
C ARG A 119 -2.25 8.11 -13.28
N ALA A 120 -2.38 6.84 -13.60
CA ALA A 120 -3.58 6.27 -14.21
C ALA A 120 -4.78 6.21 -13.26
N VAL A 121 -4.58 6.25 -11.93
CA VAL A 121 -5.65 6.48 -10.96
C VAL A 121 -6.10 7.95 -10.95
N HIS A 122 -5.17 8.89 -11.08
CA HIS A 122 -5.48 10.32 -11.06
C HIS A 122 -6.15 10.83 -12.34
N GLU A 123 -5.84 10.25 -13.52
CA GLU A 123 -6.50 10.60 -14.79
C GLU A 123 -8.04 10.48 -14.74
N PRO A 124 -8.64 9.34 -14.34
CA PRO A 124 -10.08 9.15 -14.22
C PRO A 124 -10.63 9.55 -12.85
N ALA A 125 -9.83 10.10 -11.93
CA ALA A 125 -10.31 10.41 -10.57
C ALA A 125 -11.55 11.33 -10.57
N ALA A 126 -11.66 12.23 -11.56
CA ALA A 126 -12.83 13.09 -11.74
C ALA A 126 -14.11 12.33 -12.16
N THR A 127 -13.98 11.16 -12.79
CA THR A 127 -15.12 10.32 -13.22
C THR A 127 -15.51 9.25 -12.19
N LEU A 128 -14.73 9.10 -11.11
CA LEU A 128 -15.00 8.17 -10.02
C LEU A 128 -15.39 8.97 -8.75
N PRO A 129 -16.65 9.40 -8.62
CA PRO A 129 -17.09 10.34 -7.58
C PRO A 129 -16.87 9.81 -6.14
N CYS A 130 -16.84 8.49 -5.98
CA CYS A 130 -16.64 7.84 -4.68
C CYS A 130 -15.18 7.53 -4.36
N LEU A 131 -14.22 7.76 -5.27
CA LEU A 131 -12.82 7.35 -5.10
C LEU A 131 -12.21 7.88 -3.82
N LYS A 132 -12.26 9.21 -3.60
CA LYS A 132 -11.74 9.82 -2.37
C LYS A 132 -12.36 9.19 -1.13
N ASN A 133 -13.67 8.97 -1.11
CA ASN A 133 -14.38 8.41 0.05
C ASN A 133 -14.00 6.96 0.32
N ILE A 134 -13.94 6.12 -0.72
CA ILE A 134 -13.55 4.70 -0.61
C ILE A 134 -12.08 4.58 -0.19
N THR A 135 -11.18 5.39 -0.74
CA THR A 135 -9.80 5.44 -0.29
C THR A 135 -9.72 5.80 1.19
N LEU A 136 -10.39 6.87 1.65
CA LEU A 136 -10.37 7.22 3.06
C LEU A 136 -11.00 6.15 3.96
N ALA A 137 -12.04 5.45 3.51
CA ALA A 137 -12.61 4.32 4.23
C ALA A 137 -11.60 3.16 4.35
N PHE A 138 -10.88 2.85 3.26
CA PHE A 138 -9.82 1.85 3.25
C PHE A 138 -8.70 2.21 4.24
N PHE A 139 -8.22 3.45 4.21
CA PHE A 139 -7.20 3.94 5.15
C PHE A 139 -7.68 3.88 6.61
N ARG A 140 -8.93 4.27 6.91
CA ARG A 140 -9.52 4.12 8.26
C ARG A 140 -9.56 2.66 8.70
N GLY A 141 -10.03 1.76 7.84
CA GLY A 141 -10.05 0.33 8.13
C GLY A 141 -8.65 -0.22 8.39
N SER A 142 -7.67 0.18 7.57
CA SER A 142 -6.27 -0.23 7.74
C SER A 142 -5.67 0.27 9.05
N LEU A 143 -6.04 1.47 9.54
CA LEU A 143 -5.50 2.02 10.78
C LEU A 143 -5.81 1.10 11.97
N ALA A 144 -7.04 0.58 12.05
CA ALA A 144 -7.43 -0.38 13.08
C ALA A 144 -6.59 -1.66 13.02
N THR A 145 -6.30 -2.16 11.82
CA THR A 145 -5.39 -3.30 11.62
C THR A 145 -3.97 -2.98 12.08
N TRP A 146 -3.44 -1.80 11.72
CA TRP A 146 -2.11 -1.36 12.14
C TRP A 146 -2.01 -1.16 13.65
N GLU A 147 -3.03 -0.62 14.29
CA GLU A 147 -3.11 -0.48 15.75
C GLU A 147 -3.08 -1.84 16.45
N HIS A 148 -3.89 -2.80 15.96
CA HIS A 148 -3.90 -4.15 16.50
C HIS A 148 -2.56 -4.86 16.30
N PHE A 149 -2.04 -4.86 15.06
CA PHE A 149 -0.77 -5.51 14.70
C PHE A 149 0.43 -4.93 15.46
N SER A 150 0.46 -3.62 15.68
CA SER A 150 1.57 -2.95 16.36
C SER A 150 1.44 -2.89 17.89
N SER A 151 0.39 -3.46 18.47
CA SER A 151 0.14 -3.39 19.93
C SER A 151 1.22 -4.07 20.75
N GLU A 152 1.80 -5.17 20.26
CA GLU A 152 2.90 -5.89 20.91
C GLU A 152 4.22 -5.09 20.93
N PHE A 153 4.32 -4.07 20.09
CA PHE A 153 5.48 -3.18 19.93
C PHE A 153 5.30 -1.83 20.63
N ALA A 154 4.25 -1.67 21.44
CA ALA A 154 3.95 -0.43 22.14
C ALA A 154 5.01 -0.10 23.19
N PRO A 155 5.24 1.20 23.50
CA PRO A 155 6.16 1.61 24.56
C PRO A 155 5.83 0.95 25.90
N GLY A 156 6.83 0.36 26.56
CA GLY A 156 6.65 -0.43 27.80
C GLY A 156 6.04 -1.82 27.58
N GLY A 157 5.93 -2.28 26.34
CA GLY A 157 5.60 -3.66 25.99
C GLY A 157 6.83 -4.58 26.03
N LEU A 158 6.59 -5.90 26.08
CA LEU A 158 7.66 -6.91 26.16
C LEU A 158 8.72 -6.79 25.05
N MET A 159 8.32 -6.36 23.85
CA MET A 159 9.25 -6.18 22.72
C MET A 159 10.03 -4.87 22.76
N ASP A 160 9.46 -3.83 23.38
CA ASP A 160 10.07 -2.50 23.54
C ASP A 160 11.14 -2.53 24.66
N GLU A 161 10.86 -3.26 25.74
CA GLU A 161 11.76 -3.40 26.89
C GLU A 161 12.91 -4.39 26.66
N ALA A 162 12.91 -5.11 25.54
CA ALA A 162 13.95 -6.08 25.22
C ALA A 162 15.31 -5.41 25.01
N THR A 163 16.31 -5.88 25.76
CA THR A 163 17.71 -5.44 25.63
C THR A 163 18.28 -5.78 24.23
N PRO A 164 19.32 -5.08 23.77
CA PRO A 164 20.01 -5.44 22.52
C PRO A 164 20.44 -6.91 22.47
N GLU A 165 20.89 -7.46 23.60
CA GLU A 165 21.29 -8.85 23.74
C GLU A 165 20.10 -9.82 23.62
N GLU A 166 18.94 -9.47 24.18
CA GLU A 166 17.70 -10.24 24.03
C GLU A 166 17.17 -10.16 22.61
N LYS A 167 17.18 -8.99 21.98
CA LYS A 167 16.81 -8.82 20.57
C LYS A 167 17.70 -9.62 19.63
N TRP A 168 19.00 -9.68 19.91
CA TRP A 168 19.95 -10.50 19.18
C TRP A 168 19.67 -12.00 19.35
N LYS A 169 19.44 -12.46 20.58
CA LYS A 169 19.11 -13.87 20.86
C LYS A 169 17.76 -14.29 20.27
N ALA A 170 16.80 -13.38 20.26
CA ALA A 170 15.47 -13.59 19.71
C ALA A 170 15.37 -13.21 18.22
N TRP A 171 16.52 -13.02 17.54
CA TRP A 171 16.54 -12.56 16.15
C TRP A 171 15.65 -13.45 15.28
N ARG A 172 14.66 -12.80 14.66
CA ARG A 172 13.88 -13.37 13.58
C ARG A 172 13.80 -12.32 12.48
N SER A 173 14.05 -12.76 11.24
CA SER A 173 13.78 -11.95 10.07
C SER A 173 12.35 -11.44 10.13
N ALA A 174 12.17 -10.13 9.94
CA ALA A 174 10.87 -9.47 9.90
C ALA A 174 9.88 -10.16 8.93
N MET A 175 10.39 -10.77 7.85
CA MET A 175 9.60 -11.54 6.89
C MET A 175 8.80 -12.68 7.55
N ASN A 176 9.35 -13.30 8.60
CA ASN A 176 8.71 -14.41 9.33
C ASN A 176 7.62 -13.94 10.31
N PHE A 177 7.38 -12.64 10.40
CA PHE A 177 6.33 -12.04 11.23
C PHE A 177 5.09 -11.61 10.41
N ILE A 178 5.18 -11.65 9.07
CA ILE A 178 4.07 -11.34 8.16
C ILE A 178 3.30 -12.60 7.73
N TYR A 179 3.87 -13.80 7.91
CA TYR A 179 3.24 -15.10 7.65
C TYR A 179 2.69 -15.72 8.93
#